data_AF-S3BJM1-F1
#
_entry.id   AF-S3BJM1-F1
#
_cell.length_a   1.000
_cell.length_b   1.000
_cell.length_c   1.000
_cell.angle_alpha   90.00
_cell.angle_beta   90.00
_cell.angle_gamma   90.00
#
_symmetry.space_group_name_H-M   'P 1'
#
loop_
_entity.id
_entity.type
_entity.pdbx_description
1 polymer ?
#
loop_
_entity_poly.entity_id
_entity_poly.type
_entity_poly.pdbx_seq_one_letter_code
_entity_poly.pdbx_strand_id
1 'polypeptide(L)'
;MSDYCMCHIESYWQELMDLSTEEFMQEAYMEALSHSREAFYRAEVLATHADRCEKLKIPFVEIYTFSCENLACMYQHMGESLQAVKILNQGISFLGYLYKQKLLSKEVFEEQIEALNCLFR
;
A
#
# COMPACT_ATOMS: atom_id res chain seq x y z
N MET A 1 3.97 11.51 -15.78
CA MET A 1 4.98 10.46 -15.50
C MET A 1 5.26 9.69 -16.80
N SER A 2 6.50 9.24 -17.09
CA SER A 2 6.81 8.38 -18.26
C SER A 2 6.67 6.89 -17.90
N ASP A 3 6.67 5.99 -18.88
CA ASP A 3 6.55 4.54 -18.62
C ASP A 3 7.74 4.03 -17.80
N TYR A 4 8.96 4.47 -18.17
CA TYR A 4 10.17 4.20 -17.40
C TYR A 4 10.05 4.67 -15.95
N CYS A 5 9.49 5.87 -15.72
CA CYS A 5 9.28 6.36 -14.37
C CYS A 5 8.29 5.51 -13.58
N MET A 6 7.21 5.00 -14.20
CA MET A 6 6.24 4.15 -13.51
C MET A 6 6.87 2.83 -13.04
N CYS A 7 7.56 2.13 -13.94
CA CYS A 7 8.25 0.89 -13.60
C CYS A 7 9.36 1.11 -12.57
N HIS A 8 10.05 2.26 -12.61
CA HIS A 8 11.05 2.59 -11.59
C HIS A 8 10.40 2.84 -10.22
N ILE A 9 9.24 3.50 -10.16
CA ILE A 9 8.51 3.70 -8.91
C ILE A 9 8.05 2.35 -8.34
N GLU A 10 7.53 1.44 -9.18
CA GLU A 10 7.17 0.07 -8.77
C GLU A 10 8.38 -0.71 -8.24
N SER A 11 9.50 -0.68 -8.96
CA SER A 11 10.73 -1.37 -8.52
C SER A 11 11.25 -0.81 -7.20
N TYR A 12 11.25 0.51 -7.06
CA TYR A 12 11.70 1.17 -5.84
C TYR A 12 10.74 0.92 -4.67
N TRP A 13 9.44 0.84 -4.93
CA TRP A 13 8.46 0.42 -3.94
C TRP A 13 8.78 -0.98 -3.39
N GLN A 14 9.10 -1.94 -4.27
CA GLN A 14 9.47 -3.30 -3.85
C GLN A 14 10.73 -3.30 -2.97
N GLU A 15 11.77 -2.57 -3.37
CA GLU A 15 13.00 -2.44 -2.58
C GLU A 15 12.71 -1.88 -1.17
N LEU A 16 11.83 -0.89 -1.05
CA LEU A 16 11.44 -0.32 0.24
C LEU A 16 10.65 -1.33 1.10
N MET A 17 9.79 -2.15 0.49
CA MET A 17 9.07 -3.20 1.20
C MET A 17 10.02 -4.28 1.74
N ASP A 18 11.01 -4.67 0.93
CA ASP A 18 12.03 -5.65 1.32
C ASP A 18 12.88 -5.11 2.49
N LEU A 19 13.34 -3.85 2.39
CA LEU A 19 14.10 -3.18 3.46
C LEU A 19 13.28 -3.05 4.75
N SER A 20 12.02 -2.59 4.64
CA SER A 20 11.12 -2.45 5.79
C SER A 20 10.93 -3.79 6.51
N THR A 21 10.78 -4.86 5.74
CA THR A 21 10.58 -6.23 6.27
C THR A 21 11.85 -6.75 6.95
N GLU A 22 13.02 -6.53 6.34
CA GLU A 22 14.31 -6.92 6.91
C GLU A 22 14.58 -6.21 8.23
N GLU A 23 14.40 -4.88 8.28
CA GLU A 23 14.63 -4.07 9.48
C GLU A 23 13.64 -4.42 10.59
N PHE A 24 12.39 -4.73 10.24
CA PHE A 24 11.41 -5.20 11.21
C PHE A 24 11.85 -6.51 11.87
N MET A 25 12.37 -7.46 11.08
CA MET A 25 12.93 -8.71 11.61
C MET A 25 14.17 -8.50 12.48
N GLN A 26 14.92 -7.42 12.24
CA GLN A 26 16.08 -7.02 13.04
C GLN A 26 15.72 -6.14 14.25
N GLU A 27 14.42 -5.95 14.53
CA GLU A 27 13.89 -5.09 15.60
C GLU A 27 14.24 -3.58 15.42
N ALA A 28 14.70 -3.20 14.22
CA ALA A 28 14.97 -1.81 13.83
C ALA A 28 13.66 -1.12 13.39
N TYR A 29 12.72 -0.99 14.34
CA TYR A 29 11.33 -0.60 14.04
C TYR A 29 11.19 0.84 13.50
N MET A 30 12.09 1.75 13.87
CA MET A 30 12.04 3.14 13.40
C MET A 30 12.41 3.24 11.92
N GLU A 31 13.45 2.51 11.52
CA GLU A 31 13.90 2.38 10.15
C GLU A 31 12.85 1.65 9.31
N ALA A 32 12.32 0.52 9.83
CA ALA A 32 11.26 -0.24 9.18
C ALA A 32 10.01 0.62 8.92
N LEU A 33 9.59 1.42 9.90
CA LEU A 33 8.50 2.37 9.76
C LEU A 33 8.82 3.44 8.70
N SER A 34 10.05 3.97 8.70
CA SER A 34 10.47 4.97 7.71
C SER A 34 10.36 4.43 6.28
N HIS A 35 10.90 3.24 6.01
CA HIS A 35 10.79 2.60 4.70
C HIS A 35 9.34 2.26 4.34
N SER A 36 8.53 1.77 5.30
CA SER A 36 7.12 1.50 5.05
C SER A 36 6.33 2.76 4.69
N ARG A 37 6.65 3.92 5.29
CA ARG A 37 6.00 5.20 4.96
C ARG A 37 6.38 5.66 3.56
N GLU A 38 7.64 5.51 3.19
CA GLU A 38 8.10 5.85 1.85
C GLU A 38 7.48 4.91 0.80
N ALA A 39 7.39 3.60 1.08
CA ALA A 39 6.70 2.64 0.21
C ALA A 39 5.24 3.03 0.02
N PHE A 40 4.53 3.37 1.09
CA PHE A 40 3.16 3.86 1.00
C PHE A 40 3.03 5.11 0.12
N TYR A 41 3.96 6.07 0.24
CA TYR A 41 4.00 7.25 -0.64
C TYR A 41 4.19 6.86 -2.12
N ARG A 42 5.06 5.88 -2.44
CA ARG A 42 5.22 5.38 -3.82
C ARG A 42 3.95 4.71 -4.32
N ALA A 43 3.27 3.96 -3.48
CA ALA A 43 1.97 3.38 -3.82
C ALA A 43 0.91 4.44 -4.10
N GLU A 44 0.86 5.54 -3.35
CA GLU A 44 -0.02 6.69 -3.64
C GLU A 44 0.29 7.31 -5.02
N VAL A 45 1.58 7.44 -5.38
CA VAL A 45 1.96 7.96 -6.69
C VAL A 45 1.52 7.02 -7.83
N LEU A 46 1.67 5.70 -7.66
CA LEU A 46 1.17 4.72 -8.64
C LEU A 46 -0.35 4.81 -8.78
N ALA A 47 -1.06 4.83 -7.65
CA ALA A 47 -2.52 4.93 -7.57
C ALA A 47 -3.11 6.17 -8.26
N THR A 48 -2.41 7.32 -8.21
CA THR A 48 -2.83 8.54 -8.92
C THR A 48 -2.65 8.47 -10.44
N HIS A 49 -1.98 7.44 -10.94
CA HIS A 49 -1.71 7.22 -12.37
C HIS A 49 -2.26 5.85 -12.85
N ALA A 50 -3.43 5.47 -12.33
CA ALA A 50 -4.09 4.18 -12.60
C ALA A 50 -4.16 3.79 -14.08
N ASP A 51 -4.51 4.73 -14.98
CA ASP A 51 -4.63 4.46 -16.42
C ASP A 51 -3.31 4.00 -17.06
N ARG A 52 -2.18 4.48 -16.53
CA ARG A 52 -0.85 4.09 -17.00
C ARG A 52 -0.40 2.79 -16.34
N CYS A 53 -0.70 2.60 -15.06
CA CYS A 53 -0.48 1.32 -14.39
C CYS A 53 -1.22 0.17 -15.10
N GLU A 54 -2.48 0.37 -15.49
CA GLU A 54 -3.24 -0.61 -16.28
C GLU A 54 -2.55 -0.96 -17.61
N LYS A 55 -2.10 0.05 -18.37
CA LYS A 55 -1.38 -0.17 -19.64
C LYS A 55 -0.08 -0.94 -19.46
N LEU A 56 0.64 -0.67 -18.38
CA LEU A 56 1.92 -1.31 -18.05
C LEU A 56 1.76 -2.61 -17.27
N LYS A 57 0.53 -2.97 -16.89
CA LYS A 57 0.21 -4.13 -16.03
C LYS A 57 0.87 -4.06 -14.65
N ILE A 58 1.05 -2.86 -14.12
CA ILE A 58 1.50 -2.65 -12.74
C ILE A 58 0.29 -2.87 -11.82
N PRO A 59 0.36 -3.79 -10.84
CA PRO A 59 -0.75 -4.13 -9.93
C PRO A 59 -0.91 -3.05 -8.84
N PHE A 60 -1.29 -1.83 -9.25
CA PHE A 60 -1.27 -0.66 -8.37
C PHE A 60 -2.26 -0.75 -7.20
N VAL A 61 -3.32 -1.56 -7.36
CA VAL A 61 -4.37 -1.74 -6.34
C VAL A 61 -3.81 -2.61 -5.22
N GLU A 62 -3.20 -3.73 -5.58
CA GLU A 62 -2.54 -4.67 -4.67
C GLU A 62 -1.36 -4.00 -3.97
N ILE A 63 -0.54 -3.25 -4.72
CA ILE A 63 0.56 -2.44 -4.17
C ILE A 63 0.04 -1.44 -3.12
N TYR A 64 -1.07 -0.75 -3.40
CA TYR A 64 -1.67 0.19 -2.47
C TYR A 64 -2.20 -0.50 -1.22
N THR A 65 -2.96 -1.57 -1.37
CA THR A 65 -3.52 -2.35 -0.26
C THR A 65 -2.41 -2.90 0.64
N PHE A 66 -1.40 -3.55 0.07
CA PHE A 66 -0.28 -4.11 0.81
C PHE A 66 0.50 -3.04 1.57
N SER A 67 0.67 -1.86 0.98
CA SER A 67 1.34 -0.74 1.63
C SER A 67 0.53 -0.20 2.82
N CYS A 68 -0.80 -0.13 2.71
CA CYS A 68 -1.68 0.22 3.83
C CYS A 68 -1.55 -0.81 4.96
N GLU A 69 -1.57 -2.09 4.64
CA GLU A 69 -1.47 -3.17 5.62
C GLU A 69 -0.15 -3.14 6.36
N ASN A 70 0.96 -3.09 5.63
CA ASN A 70 2.29 -3.09 6.24
C ASN A 70 2.46 -1.88 7.15
N LEU A 71 2.09 -0.68 6.68
CA LEU A 71 2.23 0.53 7.47
C LEU A 71 1.33 0.51 8.72
N ALA A 72 0.11 -0.02 8.60
CA ALA A 72 -0.78 -0.18 9.76
C ALA A 72 -0.22 -1.19 10.77
N CYS A 73 0.36 -2.30 10.30
CA CYS A 73 1.04 -3.30 11.12
C CYS A 73 2.20 -2.66 11.90
N MET A 74 3.05 -1.87 11.23
CA MET A 74 4.15 -1.14 11.89
C MET A 74 3.63 -0.21 13.00
N TYR A 75 2.60 0.59 12.70
CA TYR A 75 1.99 1.47 13.70
C TYR A 75 1.39 0.68 14.88
N GLN A 76 0.73 -0.44 14.62
CA GLN A 76 0.15 -1.29 15.67
C GLN A 76 1.25 -1.88 16.57
N HIS A 77 2.33 -2.38 15.99
CA HIS A 77 3.49 -2.90 16.74
C HIS A 77 4.13 -1.83 17.64
N MET A 78 4.14 -0.58 17.21
CA MET A 78 4.67 0.55 17.99
C MET A 78 3.67 1.11 19.01
N GLY A 79 2.48 0.51 19.15
CA GLY A 79 1.43 1.00 20.06
C GLY A 79 0.66 2.22 19.53
N GLU A 80 0.86 2.61 18.27
CA GLU A 80 0.19 3.74 17.61
C GLU A 80 -1.12 3.31 16.93
N SER A 81 -2.02 2.64 17.66
CA SER A 81 -3.25 2.04 17.11
C SER A 81 -4.15 3.05 16.36
N LEU A 82 -4.17 4.31 16.78
CA LEU A 82 -4.93 5.36 16.08
C LEU A 82 -4.39 5.63 14.67
N GLN A 83 -3.07 5.58 14.48
CA GLN A 83 -2.48 5.75 13.15
C GLN A 83 -2.73 4.52 12.29
N ALA A 84 -2.62 3.32 12.85
CA ALA A 84 -2.96 2.08 12.14
C ALA A 84 -4.39 2.12 11.58
N VAL A 85 -5.38 2.44 12.43
CA VAL A 85 -6.79 2.60 12.02
C VAL A 85 -6.95 3.66 10.93
N LYS A 86 -6.24 4.78 11.04
CA LYS A 86 -6.29 5.86 10.06
C LYS A 86 -5.80 5.41 8.69
N ILE A 87 -4.68 4.69 8.61
CA ILE A 87 -4.13 4.18 7.36
C ILE A 87 -5.08 3.15 6.73
N LEU A 88 -5.64 2.23 7.51
CA LEU A 88 -6.59 1.24 6.99
C LEU A 88 -7.88 1.89 6.46
N ASN A 89 -8.41 2.89 7.18
CA ASN A 89 -9.57 3.65 6.70
C ASN A 89 -9.27 4.45 5.42
N GLN A 90 -8.04 4.95 5.27
CA GLN A 90 -7.59 5.57 4.03
C GLN A 90 -7.58 4.55 2.88
N GLY A 91 -7.04 3.35 3.13
CA GLY A 91 -7.11 2.18 2.24
C GLY A 91 -8.51 1.87 1.75
N ILE A 92 -9.43 1.63 2.70
CA ILE A 92 -10.83 1.30 2.41
C ILE A 92 -11.51 2.41 1.60
N SER A 93 -11.27 3.67 1.97
CA SER A 93 -11.86 4.84 1.29
C SER A 93 -11.37 4.94 -0.15
N PHE A 94 -10.07 4.68 -0.39
CA PHE A 94 -9.47 4.70 -1.71
C PHE A 94 -10.00 3.57 -2.60
N LEU A 95 -10.04 2.33 -2.09
CA LEU A 95 -10.62 1.19 -2.82
C LEU A 95 -12.10 1.45 -3.16
N GLY A 96 -12.86 2.01 -2.22
CA GLY A 96 -14.26 2.38 -2.45
C GLY A 96 -14.42 3.46 -3.52
N TYR A 97 -13.47 4.39 -3.63
CA TYR A 97 -13.42 5.37 -4.72
C TYR A 97 -13.16 4.69 -6.07
N LEU A 98 -12.14 3.84 -6.17
CA LEU A 98 -11.80 3.14 -7.42
C LEU A 98 -12.95 2.25 -7.91
N TYR A 99 -13.61 1.54 -6.99
CA TYR A 99 -14.78 0.72 -7.31
C TYR A 99 -15.94 1.56 -7.88
N LYS A 100 -16.23 2.73 -7.28
CA LYS A 100 -17.24 3.66 -7.80
C LYS A 100 -16.90 4.20 -9.20
N GLN A 101 -15.61 4.38 -9.48
CA GLN A 101 -15.12 4.77 -10.81
C GLN A 101 -15.08 3.61 -11.82
N LYS A 102 -15.46 2.39 -11.42
CA LYS A 102 -15.42 1.17 -12.25
C LYS A 102 -14.00 0.81 -12.71
N LEU A 103 -12.99 1.21 -11.94
CA LEU A 103 -11.59 0.82 -12.14
C LEU A 103 -11.27 -0.51 -11.45
N LEU A 104 -12.16 -0.99 -10.58
CA LEU A 104 -12.06 -2.30 -9.94
C LEU A 104 -13.26 -3.16 -10.31
N SER A 105 -13.01 -4.46 -10.54
CA SER A 105 -14.09 -5.44 -10.52
C SER A 105 -14.62 -5.60 -9.10
N LYS A 106 -15.82 -6.17 -8.97
CA LYS A 106 -16.40 -6.44 -7.65
C LYS A 106 -15.55 -7.43 -6.87
N GLU A 107 -15.04 -8.46 -7.54
CA GLU A 107 -14.23 -9.52 -6.98
C GLU A 107 -12.93 -8.97 -6.39
N VAL A 108 -12.20 -8.15 -7.16
CA VAL A 108 -10.98 -7.49 -6.69
C VAL A 108 -11.28 -6.55 -5.53
N PHE A 109 -12.36 -5.78 -5.59
CA PHE A 109 -12.74 -4.89 -4.49
C PHE A 109 -13.01 -5.66 -3.18
N GLU A 110 -13.78 -6.75 -3.24
CA GLU A 110 -14.10 -7.56 -2.06
C GLU A 110 -12.85 -8.22 -1.47
N GLU A 111 -11.96 -8.76 -2.31
CA GLU A 111 -10.68 -9.36 -1.88
C GLU A 111 -9.80 -8.35 -1.15
N GLN A 112 -9.59 -7.17 -1.73
CA GLN A 112 -8.69 -6.15 -1.16
C GLN A 112 -9.26 -5.52 0.12
N ILE A 113 -10.60 -5.41 0.23
CA ILE A 113 -11.25 -4.97 1.47
C ILE A 113 -11.12 -6.02 2.58
N GLU A 114 -11.23 -7.31 2.26
CA GLU A 114 -11.02 -8.36 3.24
C GLU A 114 -9.59 -8.36 3.79
N ALA A 115 -8.61 -8.12 2.92
CA ALA A 115 -7.20 -8.01 3.28
C ALA A 115 -6.96 -6.88 4.33
N LEU A 116 -7.48 -5.66 4.08
CA LEU A 116 -7.38 -4.54 5.04
C LEU A 116 -8.12 -4.77 6.36
N ASN A 117 -9.15 -5.63 6.38
CA ASN A 117 -9.91 -5.93 7.59
C ASN A 117 -9.25 -7.00 8.47
N CYS A 118 -8.29 -7.78 7.95
CA CYS A 118 -7.64 -8.85 8.71
C CYS A 118 -6.81 -8.32 9.89
N LEU A 119 -6.33 -7.07 9.84
CA LEU A 119 -5.54 -6.45 10.92
C LEU A 119 -6.35 -6.03 12.15
N PHE A 120 -7.70 -6.05 12.08
CA PHE A 120 -8.58 -5.68 13.19
C PHE A 120 -9.13 -6.86 14.00
N ARG A 121 -8.71 -8.10 13.69
CA ARG A 121 -9.11 -9.33 14.41
C ARG A 121 -8.07 -9.74 15.44
#